data_AF-A0A0R3D532-F1
#
_entry.id   AF-A0A0R3D532-F1
#
_cell.length_a   1.000
_cell.length_b   1.000
_cell.length_c   1.000
_cell.angle_alpha   90.00
_cell.angle_beta   90.00
_cell.angle_gamma   90.00
#
_symmetry.space_group_name_H-M   'P 1'
#
loop_
_entity.id
_entity.type
_entity.pdbx_description
1 polymer ?
#
loop_
_entity_poly.entity_id
_entity_poly.type
_entity_poly.pdbx_seq_one_letter_code
_entity_poly.pdbx_strand_id
1 'polypeptide(L)'
;MNFQVTVLKILVSYPDGFAVMEDLKRDMAILATSGRDWADRTRRLASRVPDLDIFSQGLVERISGGWRLTSKGRDMLAFMEARPAPSEPSLASVVNETSEPVLEIAPLPPLPQPADRAKRRRERRERRREARERARANAS
;
A
#
# COMPACT_ATOMS: atom_id res chain seq x y z
N MET A 1 -16.40 -2.77 -2.18
CA MET A 1 -15.18 -2.53 -1.38
C MET A 1 -15.31 -3.28 -0.07
N ASN A 2 -14.27 -3.95 0.41
CA ASN A 2 -14.30 -4.61 1.72
C ASN A 2 -13.70 -3.68 2.78
N PHE A 3 -14.51 -3.32 3.79
CA PHE A 3 -14.12 -2.39 4.86
C PHE A 3 -12.93 -2.90 5.66
N GLN A 4 -12.99 -4.15 6.12
CA GLN A 4 -11.99 -4.69 7.03
C GLN A 4 -10.61 -4.78 6.36
N VAL A 5 -10.57 -5.30 5.13
CA VAL A 5 -9.34 -5.33 4.33
C VAL A 5 -8.82 -3.92 4.07
N THR A 6 -9.71 -2.95 3.85
CA THR A 6 -9.32 -1.55 3.67
C THR A 6 -8.61 -1.02 4.91
N VAL A 7 -9.14 -1.27 6.12
CA VAL A 7 -8.51 -0.83 7.37
C VAL A 7 -7.11 -1.44 7.50
N LEU A 8 -6.94 -2.75 7.26
CA LEU A 8 -5.62 -3.40 7.29
C LEU A 8 -4.64 -2.77 6.29
N LYS A 9 -5.10 -2.50 5.05
CA LYS A 9 -4.28 -1.88 4.00
C LYS A 9 -3.88 -0.44 4.31
N ILE A 10 -4.76 0.34 4.92
CA ILE A 10 -4.43 1.69 5.38
C ILE A 10 -3.38 1.57 6.48
N LEU A 11 -3.65 0.82 7.55
CA LEU A 11 -2.75 0.77 8.71
C LEU A 11 -1.35 0.26 8.35
N VAL A 12 -1.20 -0.75 7.49
CA VAL A 12 0.14 -1.22 7.07
C VAL A 12 0.94 -0.14 6.30
N SER A 13 0.25 0.84 5.72
CA SER A 13 0.86 1.96 4.98
C SER A 13 1.30 3.11 5.90
N TYR A 14 0.89 3.10 7.18
CA TYR A 14 1.31 4.07 8.19
C TYR A 14 2.56 3.59 8.93
N PRO A 15 3.41 4.52 9.40
CA PRO A 15 4.50 4.17 10.31
C PRO A 15 3.95 3.44 11.54
N ASP A 16 4.70 2.44 12.01
CA ASP A 16 4.35 1.59 13.16
C ASP A 16 3.02 0.83 13.04
N GLY A 17 2.36 0.89 11.88
CA GLY A 17 1.03 0.34 11.69
C GLY A 17 -0.08 1.15 12.36
N PHE A 18 0.17 2.40 12.75
CA PHE A 18 -0.74 3.20 13.57
C PHE A 18 -1.33 4.38 12.79
N ALA A 19 -2.64 4.55 12.88
CA ALA A 19 -3.31 5.74 12.39
C ALA A 19 -4.30 6.27 13.44
N VAL A 20 -4.30 7.60 13.61
CA VAL A 20 -5.36 8.26 14.38
C VAL A 20 -6.69 8.18 13.63
N MET A 21 -7.80 8.29 14.36
CA MET A 21 -9.14 8.14 13.78
C MET A 21 -9.39 9.09 12.60
N GLU A 22 -8.92 10.33 12.68
CA GLU A 22 -9.14 11.34 11.63
C GLU A 22 -8.38 11.02 10.34
N ASP A 23 -7.15 10.51 10.47
CA ASP A 23 -6.34 10.08 9.31
C ASP A 23 -6.94 8.81 8.68
N LEU A 24 -7.41 7.86 9.51
CA LEU A 24 -8.10 6.67 9.04
C LEU A 24 -9.36 7.03 8.25
N LYS A 25 -10.21 7.91 8.79
CA LYS A 25 -11.42 8.40 8.10
C LYS A 25 -11.09 9.09 6.79
N ARG A 26 -10.05 9.93 6.78
CA ARG A 26 -9.60 10.65 5.58
C ARG A 26 -9.17 9.71 4.47
N ASP A 27 -8.32 8.74 4.79
CA ASP A 27 -7.85 7.77 3.78
C ASP A 27 -8.97 6.85 3.32
N MET A 28 -9.89 6.50 4.21
CA MET A 28 -11.11 5.78 3.82
C MET A 28 -11.97 6.57 2.84
N ALA A 29 -12.16 7.88 3.05
CA ALA A 29 -12.92 8.72 2.12
C ALA A 29 -12.24 8.77 0.74
N ILE A 30 -10.91 8.85 0.69
CA ILE A 30 -10.15 8.79 -0.57
C ILE A 30 -10.39 7.45 -1.27
N LEU A 31 -10.28 6.34 -0.53
CA LEU A 31 -10.45 5.00 -1.10
C LEU A 31 -11.88 4.71 -1.54
N ALA A 32 -12.88 5.26 -0.85
CA ALA A 32 -14.28 5.19 -1.26
C ALA A 32 -14.52 5.85 -2.62
N THR A 33 -13.74 6.88 -2.97
CA THR A 33 -13.81 7.56 -4.28
C THR A 33 -12.88 6.96 -5.33
N SER A 34 -12.10 5.93 -5.00
CA SER A 34 -11.08 5.35 -5.90
C SER A 34 -11.64 4.42 -7.00
N GLY A 35 -12.96 4.26 -7.08
CA GLY A 35 -13.61 3.51 -8.15
C GLY A 35 -13.52 1.98 -8.00
N ARG A 36 -13.84 1.27 -9.10
CA ARG A 36 -14.00 -0.19 -9.11
C ARG A 36 -12.73 -0.97 -8.85
N ASP A 37 -11.57 -0.50 -9.34
CA ASP A 37 -10.30 -1.24 -9.21
C ASP A 37 -9.95 -1.52 -7.75
N TRP A 38 -10.08 -0.52 -6.87
CA TRP A 38 -9.84 -0.70 -5.45
C TRP A 38 -10.90 -1.59 -4.79
N ALA A 39 -12.16 -1.41 -5.15
CA ALA A 39 -13.26 -2.20 -4.62
C ALA A 39 -13.11 -3.70 -4.96
N ASP A 40 -12.68 -4.02 -6.17
CA ASP A 40 -12.46 -5.38 -6.64
C ASP A 40 -11.21 -5.98 -6.02
N ARG A 41 -10.12 -5.22 -5.90
CA ARG A 41 -8.90 -5.67 -5.21
C ARG A 41 -9.18 -6.07 -3.76
N THR A 42 -9.85 -5.22 -3.00
CA THR A 42 -10.18 -5.50 -1.59
C THR A 42 -11.18 -6.65 -1.45
N ARG A 43 -12.10 -6.82 -2.41
CA ARG A 43 -13.00 -7.98 -2.46
C ARG A 43 -12.23 -9.28 -2.70
N ARG A 44 -11.30 -9.30 -3.66
CA ARG A 44 -10.47 -10.50 -3.95
C ARG A 44 -9.62 -10.92 -2.76
N LEU A 45 -9.07 -9.96 -2.01
CA LEU A 45 -8.33 -10.24 -0.79
C LEU A 45 -9.25 -10.84 0.28
N ALA A 46 -10.43 -10.25 0.50
CA ALA A 46 -11.40 -10.75 1.47
C ALA A 46 -11.88 -12.17 1.14
N SER A 47 -12.00 -12.54 -0.14
CA SER A 47 -12.38 -13.89 -0.55
C SER A 47 -11.38 -14.98 -0.13
N ARG A 48 -10.14 -14.64 0.25
CA ARG A 48 -9.13 -15.62 0.71
C ARG A 48 -9.33 -16.03 2.17
N VAL A 49 -9.98 -15.18 2.95
CA VAL A 49 -10.28 -15.42 4.37
C VAL A 49 -11.76 -15.11 4.56
N PRO A 50 -12.66 -16.09 4.26
CA PRO A 50 -14.06 -15.93 4.59
C PRO A 50 -14.19 -15.68 6.10
N ASP A 51 -15.21 -14.90 6.48
CA ASP A 51 -15.50 -14.57 7.88
C ASP A 51 -14.35 -13.84 8.61
N LEU A 52 -13.55 -13.07 7.86
CA LEU A 52 -12.60 -12.12 8.44
C LEU A 52 -13.34 -11.19 9.41
N ASP A 53 -12.85 -11.11 10.64
CA ASP A 53 -13.23 -10.13 11.65
C ASP A 53 -11.97 -9.57 12.30
N ILE A 54 -11.50 -8.44 11.78
CA ILE A 54 -10.25 -7.80 12.21
C ILE A 54 -10.24 -7.37 13.69
N PHE A 55 -11.41 -7.16 14.30
CA PHE A 55 -11.52 -6.71 15.68
C PHE A 55 -11.54 -7.91 16.62
N SER A 56 -12.46 -8.85 16.39
CA SER A 56 -12.60 -10.04 17.25
C SER A 56 -11.38 -10.96 17.15
N GLN A 57 -10.71 -11.00 15.99
CA GLN A 57 -9.49 -11.79 15.79
C GLN A 57 -8.22 -11.10 16.30
N GLY A 58 -8.30 -9.86 16.83
CA GLY A 58 -7.15 -9.13 17.36
C GLY A 58 -6.11 -8.75 16.30
N LEU A 59 -6.55 -8.56 15.04
CA LEU A 59 -5.67 -8.13 13.94
C LEU A 59 -5.37 -6.64 14.05
N VAL A 60 -6.28 -5.90 14.68
CA VAL A 60 -6.13 -4.48 14.97
C VAL A 60 -6.47 -4.24 16.43
N GLU A 61 -5.68 -3.42 17.09
CA GLU A 61 -5.93 -2.97 18.46
C GLU A 61 -6.27 -1.48 18.50
N ARG A 62 -7.16 -1.11 19.41
CA ARG A 62 -7.46 0.30 19.67
C ARG A 62 -6.48 0.83 20.70
N ILE A 63 -5.76 1.89 20.36
CA ILE A 63 -4.84 2.60 21.26
C ILE A 63 -5.38 4.01 21.46
N SER A 64 -5.09 4.66 22.60
CA SER A 64 -5.53 6.01 22.94
C SER A 64 -5.34 7.01 21.77
N GLY A 65 -6.41 7.25 21.01
CA GLY A 65 -6.45 8.16 19.85
C GLY A 65 -6.51 7.52 18.46
N GLY A 66 -6.36 6.20 18.33
CA GLY A 66 -6.30 5.57 17.01
C GLY A 66 -6.37 4.05 17.01
N TRP A 67 -5.99 3.50 15.87
CA TRP A 67 -5.94 2.07 15.62
C TRP A 67 -4.53 1.66 15.23
N ARG A 68 -4.09 0.52 15.73
CA ARG A 68 -2.80 -0.06 15.40
C ARG A 68 -2.94 -1.47 14.85
N LEU A 69 -2.22 -1.73 13.78
CA LEU A 69 -2.06 -3.07 13.21
C LEU A 69 -1.14 -3.91 14.10
N THR A 70 -1.63 -5.05 14.56
CA THR A 70 -0.84 -5.99 15.35
C THR A 70 0.09 -6.82 14.46
N SER A 71 1.06 -7.52 15.04
CA SER A 71 1.90 -8.47 14.28
C SER A 71 1.06 -9.53 13.59
N LYS A 72 0.08 -10.11 14.30
CA LYS A 72 -0.90 -11.05 13.75
C LYS A 72 -1.67 -10.45 12.56
N GLY A 73 -2.04 -9.18 12.64
CA GLY A 73 -2.67 -8.45 11.53
C GLY A 73 -1.76 -8.34 10.30
N ARG A 74 -0.46 -8.13 10.49
CA ARG A 74 0.53 -8.11 9.38
C ARG A 74 0.68 -9.48 8.74
N ASP A 75 0.79 -10.52 9.55
CA ASP A 75 0.92 -11.89 9.06
C ASP A 75 -0.33 -12.34 8.29
N MET A 76 -1.51 -12.03 8.84
CA MET A 76 -2.79 -12.27 8.15
C MET A 76 -2.85 -11.51 6.83
N LEU A 77 -2.46 -10.23 6.81
CA LEU A 77 -2.46 -9.45 5.58
C LEU A 77 -1.45 -10.01 4.56
N ALA A 78 -0.27 -10.46 5.00
CA ALA A 78 0.73 -11.09 4.15
C ALA A 78 0.20 -12.42 3.56
N PHE A 79 -0.46 -13.24 4.37
CA PHE A 79 -1.14 -14.46 3.92
C PHE A 79 -2.22 -14.13 2.88
N MET A 80 -3.04 -13.11 3.14
CA MET A 80 -4.05 -12.62 2.21
C MET A 80 -3.44 -12.07 0.92
N GLU A 81 -2.20 -11.60 0.90
CA GLU A 81 -1.54 -11.05 -0.29
C GLU A 81 -0.66 -12.07 -1.03
N ALA A 82 -0.31 -13.19 -0.38
CA ALA A 82 0.51 -14.25 -0.94
C ALA A 82 -0.11 -14.75 -2.26
N ARG A 83 0.64 -14.68 -3.36
CA ARG A 83 0.15 -15.16 -4.65
C ARG A 83 -0.07 -16.69 -4.54
N PRO A 84 -1.25 -17.24 -4.89
CA PRO A 84 -1.38 -18.68 -5.05
C PRO A 84 -0.33 -19.12 -6.08
N ALA A 85 0.50 -20.11 -5.73
CA ALA A 85 1.45 -20.67 -6.67
C ALA A 85 0.68 -21.07 -7.95
N PRO A 86 1.17 -20.72 -9.15
CA PRO A 86 0.54 -21.22 -10.36
C PRO A 86 0.76 -22.72 -10.41
N SER A 87 -0.32 -23.50 -10.38
CA SER A 87 -0.35 -24.78 -11.05
C SER A 87 0.02 -24.51 -12.52
N GLU A 88 1.18 -25.01 -12.96
CA GLU A 88 1.84 -24.76 -14.26
C GLU A 88 1.01 -25.16 -15.50
N PRO A 89 1.53 -24.97 -16.73
CA PRO A 89 2.12 -23.78 -17.32
C PRO A 89 1.29 -23.35 -18.56
N SER A 90 1.15 -22.06 -18.84
CA SER A 90 0.57 -21.64 -20.12
C SER A 90 1.27 -20.41 -20.69
N LEU A 91 1.82 -20.66 -21.87
CA LEU A 91 2.61 -19.81 -22.75
C LEU A 91 1.82 -18.57 -23.18
N ALA A 92 2.30 -17.39 -22.79
CA ALA A 92 2.11 -16.15 -23.54
C ALA A 92 3.14 -15.11 -23.08
N SER A 93 4.42 -15.41 -23.32
CA SER A 93 5.48 -14.41 -23.30
C SER A 93 6.15 -14.42 -24.67
N VAL A 94 5.54 -13.69 -25.60
CA VAL A 94 6.10 -13.23 -26.87
C VAL A 94 5.41 -11.87 -27.07
N VAL A 95 6.06 -10.73 -27.35
CA VAL A 95 7.21 -10.47 -28.20
C VAL A 95 7.85 -9.16 -27.72
N ASN A 96 9.16 -9.16 -27.46
CA ASN A 96 10.06 -8.28 -28.23
C ASN A 96 11.49 -8.81 -28.15
N GLU A 97 11.83 -9.66 -29.10
CA GLU A 97 13.20 -10.01 -29.47
C GLU A 97 13.88 -8.81 -30.13
N THR A 98 15.15 -8.56 -29.80
CA THR A 98 16.21 -8.29 -30.79
C THR A 98 17.57 -8.56 -30.11
N SER A 99 18.12 -9.74 -30.41
CA SER A 99 19.54 -10.09 -30.67
C SER A 99 20.66 -9.76 -29.65
N GLU A 100 21.06 -10.79 -28.87
CA GLU A 100 22.40 -11.40 -28.63
C GLU A 100 23.72 -10.60 -28.85
N PRO A 101 24.89 -11.00 -28.26
CA PRO A 101 25.21 -11.62 -26.97
C PRO A 101 26.46 -10.97 -26.29
N VAL A 102 27.01 -11.60 -25.24
CA VAL A 102 28.38 -11.48 -24.65
C VAL A 102 28.43 -11.02 -23.18
N LEU A 103 28.73 -12.02 -22.35
CA LEU A 103 29.49 -12.03 -21.10
C LEU A 103 30.11 -10.69 -20.65
N GLU A 104 29.59 -10.07 -19.58
CA GLU A 104 30.43 -9.38 -18.60
C GLU A 104 29.72 -9.22 -17.25
N ILE A 105 30.39 -9.65 -16.19
CA ILE A 105 29.94 -9.51 -14.80
C ILE A 105 30.07 -8.04 -14.43
N ALA A 106 28.95 -7.31 -14.36
CA ALA A 106 28.90 -5.96 -13.79
C ALA A 106 27.94 -5.94 -12.58
N PRO A 107 28.32 -5.30 -11.45
CA PRO A 107 27.47 -5.27 -10.26
C PRO A 107 26.20 -4.47 -10.55
N LEU A 108 25.05 -5.14 -10.47
CA LEU A 108 23.73 -4.53 -10.65
C LEU A 108 23.54 -3.37 -9.65
N PRO A 109 23.13 -2.17 -10.10
CA PRO A 109 22.76 -1.11 -9.18
C PRO A 109 21.53 -1.56 -8.37
N PRO A 110 21.50 -1.33 -7.05
CA PRO A 110 20.42 -1.81 -6.19
C PRO A 110 19.09 -1.18 -6.62
N LEU A 111 18.08 -2.04 -6.76
CA LEU A 111 16.70 -1.64 -7.06
C LEU A 111 16.19 -0.64 -6.00
N PRO A 112 15.47 0.43 -6.39
CA PRO A 112 14.98 1.43 -5.44
C PRO A 112 14.03 0.80 -4.43
N GLN A 113 14.39 0.86 -3.15
CA GLN A 113 13.58 0.30 -2.09
C GLN A 113 12.30 1.14 -1.89
N PRO A 114 11.16 0.53 -1.53
CA PRO A 114 9.87 1.22 -1.38
C PRO A 114 9.88 2.39 -0.36
N ALA A 115 10.87 2.42 0.55
CA ALA A 115 11.13 3.54 1.45
C ALA A 115 11.50 4.85 0.71
N ASP A 116 12.16 4.76 -0.45
CA ASP A 116 12.55 5.93 -1.26
C ASP A 116 11.36 6.60 -1.95
N ARG A 117 10.30 5.83 -2.24
CA ARG A 117 9.07 6.35 -2.85
C ARG A 117 8.26 7.23 -1.89
N ALA A 118 8.27 6.89 -0.60
CA ALA A 118 7.60 7.67 0.45
C ALA A 118 8.29 9.02 0.69
N LYS A 119 9.63 9.05 0.68
CA LYS A 119 10.42 10.28 0.83
C LYS A 119 10.18 11.27 -0.32
N ARG A 120 10.23 10.79 -1.58
CA ARG A 120 9.97 11.63 -2.77
C ARG A 120 8.56 12.26 -2.78
N ARG A 121 7.55 11.58 -2.22
CA ARG A 121 6.17 12.10 -2.15
C ARG A 121 6.00 13.17 -1.06
N ARG A 122 6.74 13.06 0.05
CA ARG A 122 6.76 14.06 1.14
C ARG A 122 7.43 15.35 0.66
N GLU A 123 8.56 15.25 -0.01
CA GLU A 123 9.32 16.38 -0.54
C GLU A 123 8.51 17.20 -1.57
N ARG A 124 7.73 16.54 -2.45
CA ARG A 124 6.86 17.23 -3.42
C ARG A 124 5.69 17.98 -2.76
N ARG A 125 5.21 17.52 -1.61
CA ARG A 125 4.14 18.20 -0.84
C ARG A 125 4.68 19.38 -0.04
N GLU A 126 5.91 19.28 0.45
CA GLU A 126 6.62 20.33 1.18
C GLU A 126 6.94 21.51 0.26
N ARG A 127 7.52 21.25 -0.92
CA ARG A 127 7.76 22.29 -1.95
C ARG A 127 6.49 23.04 -2.38
N ARG A 128 5.33 22.36 -2.38
CA ARG A 128 4.02 22.99 -2.67
C ARG A 128 3.49 23.85 -1.52
N ARG A 129 3.82 23.54 -0.27
CA ARG A 129 3.49 24.39 0.89
C ARG A 129 4.37 25.63 0.90
N GLU A 130 5.67 25.46 0.72
CA GLU A 130 6.62 26.56 0.65
C GLU A 130 6.29 27.54 -0.49
N ALA A 131 5.92 27.04 -1.68
CA ALA A 131 5.49 27.90 -2.79
C ALA A 131 4.22 28.72 -2.46
N ARG A 132 3.28 28.15 -1.72
CA ARG A 132 2.05 28.85 -1.29
C ARG A 132 2.34 29.88 -0.20
N GLU A 133 3.29 29.59 0.68
CA GLU A 133 3.70 30.50 1.75
C GLU A 133 4.48 31.69 1.18
N ARG A 134 5.38 31.47 0.22
CA ARG A 134 6.06 32.54 -0.52
C ARG A 134 5.09 33.40 -1.33
N ALA A 135 4.08 32.79 -1.97
CA ALA A 135 3.04 33.54 -2.67
C ALA A 135 2.18 34.41 -1.75
N ARG A 136 1.97 33.99 -0.48
CA ARG A 136 1.28 34.79 0.52
C ARG A 136 2.15 35.92 1.08
N ALA A 137 3.45 35.67 1.26
CA ALA A 137 4.39 36.68 1.73
C ALA A 137 4.63 37.79 0.69
N ASN A 138 4.57 37.48 -0.61
CA ASN A 138 4.68 38.48 -1.69
C ASN A 138 3.37 39.22 -2.01
N ALA A 139 2.26 38.89 -1.33
CA ALA A 139 0.95 39.51 -1.53
C ALA A 139 0.54 40.43 -0.37
N SER A 140 1.48 40.75 0.55
CA SER A 140 1.42 41.84 1.52
C SER A 140 2.47 42.88 1.17
#